data_AF-A0A2R6EBF0-F1
#
_entry.id   AF-A0A2R6EBF0-F1
#
_cell.length_a   1.000
_cell.length_b   1.000
_cell.length_c   1.000
_cell.angle_alpha   90.00
_cell.angle_beta   90.00
_cell.angle_gamma   90.00
#
_symmetry.space_group_name_H-M   'P 1'
#
loop_
_entity.id
_entity.type
_entity.pdbx_description
1 polymer ?
#
loop_
_entity_poly.entity_id
_entity_poly.type
_entity_poly.pdbx_seq_one_letter_code
_entity_poly.pdbx_strand_id
1 'polypeptide(L)'
;MEFHEAANFLFDLRRFAPRPGLDPTRELLAELGDPHEDLVCVQIAGSNGKGSTARMVERSLREAGLSVGLYTSPHLDDVRERIRVDGRKISRAAVTEFVAAVEAYATERAADGASPTFFETVTALALREFDRQEVDVAVLEVGIGGRLDATSVVDPVASAVTAVTLEHTDVLGDTVTEIARDLAAVAPADAPLITAATGDALAGIHEEVDDVLTVGTGAGNLDGNGEGDATDNGGPDDPDVRVAYGGRKGLEGAVTVETPARTVGTRLPLLGAHQARNAGVATALVEQLLDRPGLAVVSDDVPDATAALERGMRNAHWPGRFEVMGRDPLVVLDGAHNPGGCETLAEVLGAFDHDDLHVVAGAETVVARAFERETDAAVETRSDVAGALDVALDAADTGDAVIVVGSLHAVAEARARWARPKVPKRVDSLVGAEATLEGADVGGPGVWRMRGKAVHRVVRTRVQPRQAQYLKEELLSLGGECAISALNDQDQENIDVVLLGTLAQFRRLVEKLDGQPYGLAPLADELRATLSIQTERVPDSVPAADGDDRGYPWADGTAVMGILNITPDSFHDGGEYNTVEHARDRAERMLDAGIDILDVGG
;
A
#
# COMPACT_ATOMS: atom_id res chain seq x y z
N MET A 1 24.02 -11.17 9.54
CA MET A 1 22.62 -11.30 9.96
C MET A 1 21.79 -11.46 8.71
N GLU A 2 20.95 -12.47 8.66
CA GLU A 2 20.02 -12.69 7.54
C GLU A 2 18.79 -11.77 7.67
N PHE A 3 18.07 -11.53 6.58
CA PHE A 3 16.91 -10.64 6.58
C PHE A 3 15.84 -11.03 7.61
N HIS A 4 15.55 -12.32 7.74
CA HIS A 4 14.54 -12.79 8.68
C HIS A 4 14.92 -12.55 10.14
N GLU A 5 16.20 -12.63 10.48
CA GLU A 5 16.70 -12.30 11.82
C GLU A 5 16.48 -10.82 12.12
N ALA A 6 16.81 -9.95 11.15
CA ALA A 6 16.64 -8.51 11.27
C ALA A 6 15.15 -8.11 11.39
N ALA A 7 14.29 -8.66 10.54
CA ALA A 7 12.86 -8.39 10.58
C ALA A 7 12.23 -8.88 11.91
N ASN A 8 12.62 -10.06 12.40
CA ASN A 8 12.15 -10.58 13.69
C ASN A 8 12.56 -9.70 14.85
N PHE A 9 13.80 -9.20 14.83
CA PHE A 9 14.26 -8.26 15.81
C PHE A 9 13.33 -7.04 15.88
N LEU A 10 12.98 -6.45 14.72
CA LEU A 10 12.03 -5.34 14.67
C LEU A 10 10.67 -5.74 15.24
N PHE A 11 10.08 -6.84 14.78
CA PHE A 11 8.76 -7.29 15.25
C PHE A 11 8.72 -7.59 16.75
N ASP A 12 9.79 -8.14 17.32
CA ASP A 12 9.91 -8.40 18.75
C ASP A 12 9.86 -7.10 19.59
N LEU A 13 10.17 -5.94 19.00
CA LEU A 13 10.03 -4.64 19.69
C LEU A 13 8.56 -4.23 19.91
N ARG A 14 7.58 -4.87 19.24
CA ARG A 14 6.14 -4.64 19.49
C ARG A 14 5.73 -4.98 20.93
N ARG A 15 6.54 -5.77 21.65
CA ARG A 15 6.28 -6.12 23.07
C ARG A 15 6.48 -4.95 24.05
N PHE A 16 7.18 -3.90 23.62
CA PHE A 16 7.47 -2.74 24.46
C PHE A 16 6.36 -1.70 24.33
N ALA A 17 5.88 -1.19 25.47
CA ALA A 17 4.88 -0.14 25.50
C ALA A 17 5.51 1.22 25.13
N PRO A 18 4.77 2.12 24.45
CA PRO A 18 5.22 3.48 24.20
C PRO A 18 5.52 4.21 25.51
N ARG A 19 6.63 4.96 25.53
CA ARG A 19 6.95 5.90 26.60
C ARG A 19 6.49 7.29 26.17
N PRO A 20 5.88 8.11 27.06
CA PRO A 20 5.53 9.48 26.71
C PRO A 20 6.77 10.29 26.33
N GLY A 21 6.65 11.13 25.30
CA GLY A 21 7.73 12.01 24.83
C GLY A 21 8.47 11.49 23.61
N LEU A 22 9.37 12.32 23.09
CA LEU A 22 10.18 12.02 21.90
C LEU A 22 11.59 11.54 22.26
N ASP A 23 11.95 11.52 23.54
CA ASP A 23 13.27 11.13 24.03
C ASP A 23 13.70 9.74 23.51
N PRO A 24 12.85 8.69 23.49
CA PRO A 24 13.25 7.38 22.95
C PRO A 24 13.72 7.46 21.49
N THR A 25 13.01 8.20 20.65
CA THR A 25 13.35 8.39 19.23
C THR A 25 14.60 9.25 19.08
N ARG A 26 14.72 10.33 19.87
CA ARG A 26 15.91 11.22 19.85
C ARG A 26 17.18 10.49 20.26
N GLU A 27 17.12 9.71 21.34
CA GLU A 27 18.27 8.91 21.80
C GLU A 27 18.68 7.86 20.75
N LEU A 28 17.71 7.22 20.09
CA LEU A 28 18.00 6.27 19.01
C LEU A 28 18.60 6.96 17.77
N LEU A 29 18.13 8.15 17.41
CA LEU A 29 18.69 8.91 16.30
C LEU A 29 20.10 9.44 16.60
N ALA A 30 20.36 9.84 17.85
CA ALA A 30 21.69 10.24 18.30
C ALA A 30 22.70 9.09 18.21
N GLU A 31 22.28 7.86 18.54
CA GLU A 31 23.10 6.65 18.32
C GLU A 31 23.42 6.43 16.83
N LEU A 32 22.51 6.84 15.94
CA LEU A 32 22.67 6.72 14.49
C LEU A 32 23.41 7.89 13.85
N GLY A 33 23.89 8.86 14.64
CA GLY A 33 24.59 10.05 14.15
C GLY A 33 23.64 11.14 13.62
N ASP A 34 22.43 11.20 14.14
CA ASP A 34 21.44 12.25 13.88
C ASP A 34 21.08 12.45 12.39
N PRO A 35 20.72 11.38 11.64
CA PRO A 35 20.48 11.44 10.18
C PRO A 35 19.27 12.29 9.78
N HIS A 36 18.54 12.84 10.74
CA HIS A 36 17.34 13.63 10.53
C HIS A 36 17.62 15.13 10.49
N GLU A 37 18.81 15.59 10.92
CA GLU A 37 19.11 17.03 11.04
C GLU A 37 19.26 17.73 9.68
N ASP A 38 19.74 17.02 8.66
CA ASP A 38 19.97 17.57 7.31
C ASP A 38 18.81 17.31 6.33
N LEU A 39 17.77 16.59 6.76
CA LEU A 39 16.64 16.22 5.90
C LEU A 39 15.62 17.35 5.75
N VAL A 40 15.20 17.60 4.51
CA VAL A 40 14.01 18.42 4.22
C VAL A 40 12.76 17.57 4.45
N CYS A 41 12.13 17.73 5.61
CA CYS A 41 11.00 16.91 6.02
C CYS A 41 9.64 17.58 5.76
N VAL A 42 8.65 16.77 5.40
CA VAL A 42 7.24 17.16 5.29
C VAL A 42 6.42 16.24 6.18
N GLN A 43 5.59 16.80 7.07
CA GLN A 43 4.72 15.99 7.93
C GLN A 43 3.25 16.08 7.52
N ILE A 44 2.57 14.92 7.49
CA ILE A 44 1.16 14.83 7.15
C ILE A 44 0.41 14.12 8.28
N ALA A 45 -0.31 14.91 9.07
CA ALA A 45 -1.15 14.46 10.17
C ALA A 45 -2.64 14.48 9.76
N GLY A 46 -3.49 13.87 10.60
CA GLY A 46 -4.93 13.82 10.41
C GLY A 46 -5.53 12.50 10.87
N SER A 47 -6.85 12.44 11.01
CA SER A 47 -7.56 11.18 11.28
C SER A 47 -7.60 10.35 9.98
N ASN A 48 -8.15 10.93 8.91
CA ASN A 48 -8.30 10.28 7.61
C ASN A 48 -7.57 11.03 6.48
N GLY A 49 -7.17 10.31 5.44
CA GLY A 49 -6.58 10.91 4.22
C GLY A 49 -5.06 11.06 4.22
N LYS A 50 -4.37 10.83 5.35
CA LYS A 50 -2.91 10.95 5.49
C LYS A 50 -2.12 10.23 4.38
N GLY A 51 -2.25 8.90 4.30
CA GLY A 51 -1.56 8.11 3.28
C GLY A 51 -1.91 8.47 1.82
N SER A 52 -3.16 8.85 1.52
CA SER A 52 -3.56 9.31 0.18
C SER A 52 -2.87 10.63 -0.19
N THR A 53 -2.89 11.61 0.73
CA THR A 53 -2.20 12.89 0.55
C THR A 53 -0.69 12.69 0.44
N ALA A 54 -0.08 11.88 1.32
CA ALA A 54 1.35 11.57 1.29
C ALA A 54 1.77 10.93 -0.04
N ARG A 55 0.93 10.03 -0.59
CA ARG A 55 1.16 9.42 -1.90
C ARG A 55 1.08 10.43 -3.05
N MET A 56 0.11 11.34 -3.02
CA MET A 56 -0.02 12.40 -4.04
C MET A 56 1.16 13.38 -3.99
N VAL A 57 1.61 13.76 -2.79
CA VAL A 57 2.79 14.61 -2.58
C VAL A 57 4.05 13.91 -3.10
N GLU A 58 4.32 12.67 -2.67
CA GLU A 58 5.50 11.91 -3.12
C GLU A 58 5.54 11.81 -4.64
N ARG A 59 4.40 11.46 -5.26
CA ARG A 59 4.40 11.21 -6.69
C ARG A 59 4.55 12.51 -7.49
N SER A 60 3.94 13.61 -7.04
CA SER A 60 4.03 14.92 -7.70
C SER A 60 5.43 15.52 -7.61
N LEU A 61 6.09 15.42 -6.45
CA LEU A 61 7.47 15.88 -6.28
C LEU A 61 8.45 15.10 -7.16
N ARG A 62 8.23 13.80 -7.33
CA ARG A 62 9.04 12.98 -8.27
C ARG A 62 8.83 13.36 -9.73
N GLU A 63 7.59 13.66 -10.13
CA GLU A 63 7.33 14.21 -11.46
C GLU A 63 8.00 15.59 -11.64
N ALA A 64 8.18 16.35 -10.55
CA ALA A 64 8.95 17.59 -10.53
C ALA A 64 10.48 17.38 -10.50
N GLY A 65 10.95 16.14 -10.66
CA GLY A 65 12.38 15.80 -10.78
C GLY A 65 13.12 15.59 -9.46
N LEU A 66 12.41 15.56 -8.33
CA LEU A 66 13.02 15.34 -7.00
C LEU A 66 13.14 13.86 -6.67
N SER A 67 14.21 13.51 -5.94
CA SER A 67 14.29 12.25 -5.21
C SER A 67 13.50 12.36 -3.91
N VAL A 68 12.60 11.42 -3.67
CA VAL A 68 11.63 11.53 -2.57
C VAL A 68 11.59 10.27 -1.74
N GLY A 69 11.79 10.44 -0.42
CA GLY A 69 11.49 9.47 0.61
C GLY A 69 10.02 9.54 1.02
N LEU A 70 9.38 8.40 1.22
CA LEU A 70 8.01 8.30 1.72
C LEU A 70 7.95 7.29 2.87
N TYR A 71 7.56 7.77 4.04
CA TYR A 71 7.28 6.97 5.23
C TYR A 71 5.76 6.95 5.49
N THR A 72 5.17 5.75 5.49
CA THR A 72 3.71 5.55 5.66
C THR A 72 3.40 4.42 6.64
N SER A 73 2.22 4.47 7.25
CA SER A 73 1.77 3.42 8.15
C SER A 73 0.25 3.23 8.20
N PRO A 74 -0.23 2.01 8.53
CA PRO A 74 0.52 0.75 8.57
C PRO A 74 0.81 0.23 7.14
N HIS A 75 1.36 -0.98 7.02
CA HIS A 75 1.57 -1.67 5.74
C HIS A 75 0.46 -2.70 5.49
N LEU A 76 0.36 -3.22 4.26
CA LEU A 76 -0.61 -4.25 3.90
C LEU A 76 -0.04 -5.66 4.04
N ASP A 77 1.15 -5.93 3.48
CA ASP A 77 1.69 -7.30 3.38
C ASP A 77 3.18 -7.43 3.68
N ASP A 78 3.96 -6.35 3.59
CA ASP A 78 5.40 -6.37 3.83
C ASP A 78 5.80 -5.11 4.59
N VAL A 79 6.44 -5.25 5.76
CA VAL A 79 6.89 -4.12 6.59
C VAL A 79 7.72 -3.10 5.82
N ARG A 80 8.43 -3.53 4.77
CA ARG A 80 9.23 -2.66 3.90
C ARG A 80 8.36 -1.70 3.07
N GLU A 81 7.06 -1.94 2.96
CA GLU A 81 6.10 -1.01 2.33
C GLU A 81 6.01 0.31 3.05
N ARG A 82 6.31 0.33 4.35
CA ARG A 82 6.32 1.55 5.16
C ARG A 82 7.33 2.57 4.68
N ILE A 83 8.44 2.14 4.06
CA ILE A 83 9.56 3.01 3.69
C ILE A 83 9.83 2.86 2.19
N ARG A 84 9.66 3.94 1.44
CA ARG A 84 9.92 3.98 0.01
C ARG A 84 10.86 5.11 -0.34
N VAL A 85 11.75 4.86 -1.29
CA VAL A 85 12.58 5.88 -1.94
C VAL A 85 12.32 5.79 -3.43
N ASP A 86 11.89 6.89 -4.03
CA ASP A 86 11.50 6.96 -5.45
C ASP A 86 10.51 5.86 -5.84
N GLY A 87 9.53 5.63 -4.97
CA GLY A 87 8.46 4.64 -5.10
C GLY A 87 8.86 3.19 -4.87
N ARG A 88 10.15 2.91 -4.64
CA ARG A 88 10.65 1.56 -4.38
C ARG A 88 10.74 1.31 -2.88
N LYS A 89 10.19 0.19 -2.41
CA LYS A 89 10.29 -0.24 -1.01
C LYS A 89 11.78 -0.39 -0.63
N ILE A 90 12.10 -0.10 0.63
CA ILE A 90 13.45 -0.31 1.19
C ILE A 90 13.96 -1.74 0.91
N SER A 91 15.27 -1.85 0.65
CA SER A 91 15.89 -3.14 0.36
C SER A 91 16.03 -4.00 1.61
N ARG A 92 16.06 -5.33 1.44
CA ARG A 92 16.33 -6.26 2.56
C ARG A 92 17.70 -5.98 3.21
N ALA A 93 18.70 -5.64 2.38
CA ALA A 93 20.06 -5.32 2.85
C ALA A 93 20.06 -4.08 3.75
N ALA A 94 19.36 -3.01 3.36
CA ALA A 94 19.26 -1.80 4.17
C ALA A 94 18.60 -2.07 5.53
N VAL A 95 17.57 -2.92 5.59
CA VAL A 95 16.97 -3.36 6.86
C VAL A 95 17.98 -4.14 7.71
N THR A 96 18.71 -5.09 7.14
CA THR A 96 19.72 -5.87 7.89
C THR A 96 20.87 -5.01 8.40
N GLU A 97 21.33 -4.05 7.60
CA GLU A 97 22.39 -3.12 7.97
C GLU A 97 21.95 -2.18 9.09
N PHE A 98 20.71 -1.70 9.03
CA PHE A 98 20.12 -0.90 10.10
C PHE A 98 20.02 -1.68 11.40
N VAL A 99 19.44 -2.88 11.36
CA VAL A 99 19.26 -3.69 12.58
C VAL A 99 20.62 -4.05 13.19
N ALA A 100 21.60 -4.41 12.37
CA ALA A 100 22.96 -4.66 12.85
C ALA A 100 23.59 -3.44 13.56
N ALA A 101 23.19 -2.21 13.20
CA ALA A 101 23.65 -1.00 13.86
C ALA A 101 22.93 -0.73 15.20
N VAL A 102 21.64 -1.05 15.31
CA VAL A 102 20.83 -0.69 16.50
C VAL A 102 20.59 -1.83 17.49
N GLU A 103 20.86 -3.08 17.11
CA GLU A 103 20.54 -4.27 17.93
C GLU A 103 21.18 -4.21 19.32
N ALA A 104 22.47 -3.82 19.38
CA ALA A 104 23.20 -3.70 20.64
C ALA A 104 22.61 -2.61 21.54
N TYR A 105 22.34 -1.43 20.98
CA TYR A 105 21.74 -0.31 21.68
C TYR A 105 20.37 -0.67 22.26
N ALA A 106 19.47 -1.18 21.42
CA ALA A 106 18.11 -1.54 21.83
C ALA A 106 18.12 -2.69 22.86
N THR A 107 19.01 -3.67 22.73
CA THR A 107 19.15 -4.76 23.72
C THR A 107 19.64 -4.24 25.06
N GLU A 108 20.61 -3.32 25.07
CA GLU A 108 21.09 -2.69 26.30
C GLU A 108 19.98 -1.88 26.97
N ARG A 109 19.26 -1.06 26.20
CA ARG A 109 18.12 -0.28 26.72
C ARG A 109 16.96 -1.15 27.18
N ALA A 110 16.73 -2.30 26.54
CA ALA A 110 15.74 -3.27 27.01
C ALA A 110 16.04 -3.79 28.42
N ALA A 111 17.31 -3.96 28.80
CA ALA A 111 17.69 -4.40 30.15
C ALA A 111 17.28 -3.40 31.22
N ASP A 112 17.20 -2.11 30.87
CA ASP A 112 16.78 -1.01 31.74
C ASP A 112 15.28 -0.69 31.61
N GLY A 113 14.52 -1.47 30.82
CA GLY A 113 13.11 -1.20 30.52
C GLY A 113 12.86 0.02 29.63
N ALA A 114 13.90 0.46 28.91
CA ALA A 114 13.93 1.67 28.09
C ALA A 114 14.15 1.39 26.59
N SER A 115 13.91 0.15 26.13
CA SER A 115 14.01 -0.19 24.70
C SER A 115 13.14 0.76 23.86
N PRO A 116 13.59 1.16 22.67
CA PRO A 116 12.69 1.79 21.71
C PRO A 116 11.59 0.81 21.29
N THR A 117 10.43 1.35 20.94
CA THR A 117 9.30 0.59 20.39
C THR A 117 9.53 0.26 18.92
N PHE A 118 8.69 -0.63 18.37
CA PHE A 118 8.66 -0.90 16.94
C PHE A 118 8.47 0.37 16.10
N PHE A 119 7.54 1.25 16.49
CA PHE A 119 7.25 2.45 15.71
C PHE A 119 8.39 3.48 15.75
N GLU A 120 8.98 3.71 16.92
CA GLU A 120 10.16 4.58 17.08
C GLU A 120 11.35 4.06 16.25
N THR A 121 11.58 2.74 16.30
CA THR A 121 12.69 2.09 15.59
C THR A 121 12.52 2.12 14.07
N VAL A 122 11.31 1.87 13.57
CA VAL A 122 11.03 1.94 12.11
C VAL A 122 11.05 3.39 11.61
N THR A 123 10.67 4.36 12.44
CA THR A 123 10.80 5.79 12.11
C THR A 123 12.28 6.17 11.96
N ALA A 124 13.13 5.76 12.91
CA ALA A 124 14.58 5.97 12.79
C ALA A 124 15.19 5.26 11.58
N LEU A 125 14.70 4.06 11.23
CA LEU A 125 15.09 3.36 10.00
C LEU A 125 14.72 4.16 8.74
N ALA A 126 13.54 4.76 8.70
CA ALA A 126 13.09 5.58 7.57
C ALA A 126 14.00 6.80 7.40
N LEU A 127 14.21 7.57 8.46
CA LEU A 127 15.04 8.77 8.45
C LEU A 127 16.49 8.45 8.04
N ARG A 128 17.08 7.39 8.60
CA ARG A 128 18.43 6.94 8.20
C ARG A 128 18.49 6.49 6.74
N GLU A 129 17.46 5.83 6.23
CA GLU A 129 17.45 5.41 4.82
C GLU A 129 17.30 6.60 3.87
N PHE A 130 16.51 7.60 4.24
CA PHE A 130 16.35 8.83 3.47
C PHE A 130 17.64 9.64 3.40
N ASP A 131 18.34 9.79 4.52
CA ASP A 131 19.66 10.42 4.58
C ASP A 131 20.70 9.64 3.75
N ARG A 132 20.76 8.32 3.94
CA ARG A 132 21.69 7.44 3.20
C ARG A 132 21.50 7.49 1.68
N GLN A 133 20.28 7.76 1.22
CA GLN A 133 19.93 7.85 -0.19
C GLN A 133 19.94 9.29 -0.71
N GLU A 134 20.28 10.26 0.15
CA GLU A 134 20.36 11.69 -0.16
C GLU A 134 19.08 12.20 -0.83
N VAL A 135 17.91 11.83 -0.29
CA VAL A 135 16.62 12.26 -0.85
C VAL A 135 16.47 13.77 -0.71
N ASP A 136 15.91 14.43 -1.74
CA ASP A 136 15.66 15.87 -1.71
C ASP A 136 14.54 16.22 -0.71
N VAL A 137 13.54 15.34 -0.55
CA VAL A 137 12.41 15.52 0.37
C VAL A 137 12.04 14.21 1.05
N ALA A 138 11.85 14.23 2.36
CA ALA A 138 11.28 13.14 3.15
C ALA A 138 9.82 13.43 3.54
N VAL A 139 8.87 12.72 2.93
CA VAL A 139 7.44 12.80 3.25
C VAL A 139 7.11 11.80 4.36
N LEU A 140 6.66 12.31 5.50
CA LEU A 140 6.40 11.55 6.71
C LEU A 140 4.89 11.59 7.04
N GLU A 141 4.21 10.46 6.87
CA GLU A 141 2.88 10.26 7.44
C GLU A 141 3.02 10.06 8.96
N VAL A 142 2.29 10.86 9.71
CA VAL A 142 2.22 10.77 11.16
C VAL A 142 1.40 9.54 11.56
N GLY A 143 1.87 8.81 12.57
CA GLY A 143 1.20 7.60 13.06
C GLY A 143 -0.09 7.92 13.82
N ILE A 144 0.06 8.39 15.07
CA ILE A 144 -1.07 8.74 15.94
C ILE A 144 -0.82 10.11 16.57
N GLY A 145 -1.80 11.01 16.45
CA GLY A 145 -1.68 12.38 16.95
C GLY A 145 -0.71 13.20 16.12
N GLY A 146 -0.07 14.18 16.75
CA GLY A 146 0.99 15.00 16.18
C GLY A 146 2.11 15.27 17.17
N ARG A 147 1.77 15.72 18.38
CA ARG A 147 2.75 16.26 19.35
C ARG A 147 3.79 15.25 19.84
N LEU A 148 3.37 14.02 20.07
CA LEU A 148 4.20 12.96 20.67
C LEU A 148 4.45 11.78 19.72
N ASP A 149 4.07 11.91 18.46
CA ASP A 149 4.36 10.90 17.46
C ASP A 149 5.85 10.85 17.15
N ALA A 150 6.42 9.66 16.94
CA ALA A 150 7.85 9.50 16.69
C ALA A 150 8.34 10.29 15.46
N THR A 151 7.48 10.56 14.47
CA THR A 151 7.83 11.38 13.30
C THR A 151 8.10 12.84 13.66
N SER A 152 7.53 13.34 14.76
CA SER A 152 7.68 14.74 15.22
C SER A 152 9.01 15.02 15.92
N VAL A 153 9.98 14.12 15.77
CA VAL A 153 11.37 14.36 16.11
C VAL A 153 12.07 15.30 15.12
N VAL A 154 11.50 15.48 13.92
CA VAL A 154 12.01 16.38 12.88
C VAL A 154 11.43 17.79 13.03
N ASP A 155 12.06 18.76 12.35
CA ASP A 155 11.50 20.11 12.14
C ASP A 155 11.03 20.22 10.68
N PRO A 156 9.72 20.04 10.39
CA PRO A 156 9.23 20.00 9.02
C PRO A 156 9.30 21.38 8.36
N VAL A 157 9.64 21.40 7.06
CA VAL A 157 9.62 22.64 6.27
C VAL A 157 8.21 22.99 5.77
N ALA A 158 7.33 21.99 5.74
CA ALA A 158 5.93 22.11 5.37
C ALA A 158 5.16 20.99 6.09
N SER A 159 3.93 21.26 6.50
CA SER A 159 3.09 20.21 7.07
C SER A 159 1.61 20.46 6.83
N ALA A 160 0.83 19.40 7.02
CA ALA A 160 -0.61 19.47 6.88
C ALA A 160 -1.35 18.66 7.93
N VAL A 161 -2.56 19.12 8.24
CA VAL A 161 -3.60 18.33 8.92
C VAL A 161 -4.72 18.07 7.91
N THR A 162 -4.98 16.81 7.55
CA THR A 162 -6.01 16.47 6.56
C THR A 162 -7.43 16.64 7.11
N ALA A 163 -8.20 15.55 7.26
CA ALA A 163 -9.50 15.56 7.91
C ALA A 163 -9.34 15.14 9.37
N VAL A 164 -10.09 15.79 10.27
CA VAL A 164 -10.09 15.50 11.70
C VAL A 164 -11.46 14.97 12.11
N THR A 165 -11.47 13.77 12.69
CA THR A 165 -12.66 13.10 13.22
C THR A 165 -12.34 12.52 14.59
N LEU A 166 -13.37 12.10 15.34
CA LEU A 166 -13.16 11.36 16.59
C LEU A 166 -12.46 10.02 16.29
N GLU A 167 -11.22 9.90 16.73
CA GLU A 167 -10.38 8.70 16.58
C GLU A 167 -9.35 8.69 17.72
N HIS A 168 -8.96 7.51 18.19
CA HIS A 168 -7.98 7.35 19.27
C HIS A 168 -8.32 8.17 20.54
N THR A 169 -9.59 8.21 20.93
CA THR A 169 -10.07 9.05 22.05
C THR A 169 -9.39 8.71 23.38
N ASP A 170 -8.96 7.46 23.55
CA ASP A 170 -8.19 7.00 24.71
C ASP A 170 -6.81 7.67 24.82
N VAL A 171 -6.30 8.29 23.75
CA VAL A 171 -4.96 8.89 23.65
C VAL A 171 -5.02 10.39 23.36
N LEU A 172 -5.87 10.82 22.44
CA LEU A 172 -5.86 12.18 21.87
C LEU A 172 -6.90 13.12 22.49
N GLY A 173 -7.88 12.59 23.22
CA GLY A 173 -8.96 13.36 23.85
C GLY A 173 -10.36 12.94 23.38
N ASP A 174 -11.37 13.41 24.10
CA ASP A 174 -12.76 13.00 23.91
C ASP A 174 -13.51 13.89 22.90
N THR A 175 -12.85 14.93 22.39
CA THR A 175 -13.46 15.93 21.49
C THR A 175 -12.64 16.16 20.23
N VAL A 176 -13.33 16.51 19.14
CA VAL A 176 -12.69 16.87 17.86
C VAL A 176 -11.70 18.03 18.03
N THR A 177 -12.02 19.01 18.86
CA THR A 177 -11.14 20.16 19.14
C THR A 177 -9.85 19.74 19.85
N GLU A 178 -9.91 18.84 20.84
CA GLU A 178 -8.70 18.33 21.52
C GLU A 178 -7.79 17.58 20.55
N ILE A 179 -8.38 16.70 19.74
CA ILE A 179 -7.65 15.96 18.70
C ILE A 179 -7.01 16.94 17.71
N ALA A 180 -7.75 17.96 17.27
CA ALA A 180 -7.26 18.97 16.34
C ALA A 180 -6.06 19.76 16.90
N ARG A 181 -6.07 20.12 18.20
CA ARG A 181 -4.94 20.78 18.86
C ARG A 181 -3.69 19.90 18.93
N ASP A 182 -3.86 18.59 19.15
CA ASP A 182 -2.72 17.66 19.16
C ASP A 182 -2.12 17.49 17.77
N LEU A 183 -2.97 17.34 16.74
CA LEU A 183 -2.55 17.22 15.35
C LEU A 183 -1.86 18.49 14.84
N ALA A 184 -2.33 19.67 15.25
CA ALA A 184 -1.74 20.96 14.86
C ALA A 184 -0.30 21.17 15.34
N ALA A 185 0.18 20.37 16.30
CA ALA A 185 1.54 20.45 16.82
C ALA A 185 2.63 20.12 15.78
N VAL A 186 2.27 19.58 14.60
CA VAL A 186 3.18 19.35 13.47
C VAL A 186 3.44 20.61 12.63
N ALA A 187 2.84 21.74 12.98
CA ALA A 187 2.98 22.99 12.23
C ALA A 187 4.45 23.37 12.02
N PRO A 188 4.84 23.78 10.80
CA PRO A 188 6.21 24.17 10.52
C PRO A 188 6.47 25.57 11.07
N ALA A 189 7.72 25.90 11.39
CA ALA A 189 8.06 27.18 12.01
C ALA A 189 7.90 28.39 11.07
N ASP A 190 8.18 28.20 9.78
CA ASP A 190 8.35 29.27 8.79
C ASP A 190 7.40 29.18 7.58
N ALA A 191 6.33 28.39 7.68
CA ALA A 191 5.33 28.24 6.63
C ALA A 191 3.92 28.05 7.23
N PRO A 192 2.85 28.41 6.50
CA PRO A 192 1.50 28.14 6.97
C PRO A 192 1.22 26.64 7.05
N LEU A 193 0.54 26.23 8.11
CA LEU A 193 -0.02 24.88 8.21
C LEU A 193 -1.16 24.73 7.21
N ILE A 194 -1.11 23.70 6.36
CA ILE A 194 -2.20 23.43 5.41
C ILE A 194 -3.25 22.55 6.07
N THR A 195 -4.53 22.88 5.91
CA THR A 195 -5.60 22.06 6.49
C THR A 195 -6.86 21.95 5.65
N ALA A 196 -7.45 20.75 5.64
CA ALA A 196 -8.79 20.50 5.11
C ALA A 196 -9.85 20.35 6.23
N ALA A 197 -9.46 20.62 7.47
CA ALA A 197 -10.35 20.60 8.63
C ALA A 197 -11.41 21.71 8.54
N THR A 198 -12.58 21.45 9.12
CA THR A 198 -13.71 22.37 9.15
C THR A 198 -14.34 22.43 10.53
N GLY A 199 -15.17 23.44 10.81
CA GLY A 199 -15.92 23.54 12.06
C GLY A 199 -15.03 23.53 13.32
N ASP A 200 -15.42 22.75 14.32
CA ASP A 200 -14.71 22.64 15.61
C ASP A 200 -13.25 22.17 15.49
N ALA A 201 -12.93 21.39 14.44
CA ALA A 201 -11.56 20.98 14.16
C ALA A 201 -10.70 22.15 13.69
N LEU A 202 -11.23 22.96 12.76
CA LEU A 202 -10.52 24.16 12.27
C LEU A 202 -10.35 25.18 13.41
N ALA A 203 -11.38 25.36 14.24
CA ALA A 203 -11.29 26.21 15.42
C ALA A 203 -10.19 25.72 16.38
N GLY A 204 -10.10 24.40 16.63
CA GLY A 204 -9.04 23.81 17.45
C GLY A 204 -7.63 24.01 16.88
N ILE A 205 -7.47 23.93 15.55
CA ILE A 205 -6.19 24.23 14.89
C ILE A 205 -5.80 25.71 15.09
N HIS A 206 -6.74 26.63 14.91
CA HIS A 206 -6.50 28.07 15.10
C HIS A 206 -6.17 28.47 16.54
N GLU A 207 -6.42 27.61 17.53
CA GLU A 207 -5.96 27.85 18.90
C GLU A 207 -4.46 27.58 19.08
N GLU A 208 -3.86 26.74 18.24
CA GLU A 208 -2.43 26.39 18.32
C GLU A 208 -1.60 27.08 17.23
N VAL A 209 -2.20 27.42 16.08
CA VAL A 209 -1.49 27.90 14.89
C VAL A 209 -2.21 29.11 14.29
N ASP A 210 -1.49 30.23 14.21
CA ASP A 210 -2.01 31.48 13.63
C ASP A 210 -2.01 31.45 12.10
N ASP A 211 -0.95 30.92 11.47
CA ASP A 211 -0.75 30.92 10.03
C ASP A 211 -1.23 29.60 9.41
N VAL A 212 -2.41 29.64 8.80
CA VAL A 212 -3.11 28.45 8.29
C VAL A 212 -3.62 28.73 6.88
N LEU A 213 -3.37 27.78 5.96
CA LEU A 213 -3.98 27.74 4.62
C LEU A 213 -5.11 26.71 4.59
N THR A 214 -6.30 27.15 4.24
CA THR A 214 -7.51 26.33 4.24
C THR A 214 -7.81 25.73 2.87
N VAL A 215 -8.19 24.45 2.86
CA VAL A 215 -8.57 23.68 1.67
C VAL A 215 -10.03 23.28 1.79
N GLY A 216 -10.87 23.67 0.83
CA GLY A 216 -12.30 23.38 0.88
C GLY A 216 -13.02 23.51 -0.45
N THR A 217 -14.29 23.11 -0.47
CA THR A 217 -15.20 23.34 -1.59
C THR A 217 -15.67 24.80 -1.53
N GLY A 218 -15.42 25.59 -2.57
CA GLY A 218 -15.84 27.00 -2.61
C GLY A 218 -17.36 27.18 -2.48
N ALA A 219 -17.80 28.35 -2.01
CA ALA A 219 -19.21 28.69 -1.89
C ALA A 219 -19.91 28.67 -3.27
N GLY A 220 -20.64 27.58 -3.57
CA GLY A 220 -21.41 27.46 -4.82
C GLY A 220 -21.38 26.09 -5.51
N ASN A 221 -20.47 25.18 -5.12
CA ASN A 221 -20.50 23.79 -5.56
C ASN A 221 -21.11 22.92 -4.46
N LEU A 222 -22.44 22.96 -4.36
CA LEU A 222 -23.19 21.92 -3.66
C LEU A 222 -23.33 20.75 -4.64
N ASP A 223 -22.67 19.64 -4.33
CA ASP A 223 -22.73 18.41 -5.10
C ASP A 223 -24.17 17.93 -5.24
N GLY A 224 -24.52 17.47 -6.45
CA GLY A 224 -25.88 17.19 -6.89
C GLY A 224 -26.56 15.96 -6.31
N ASN A 225 -26.07 15.37 -5.21
CA ASN A 225 -26.73 14.28 -4.48
C ASN A 225 -26.53 14.52 -2.99
N GLY A 226 -27.64 14.70 -2.27
CA GLY A 226 -27.69 15.24 -0.92
C GLY A 226 -27.19 14.33 0.20
N GLU A 227 -26.95 15.00 1.34
CA GLU A 227 -26.58 14.49 2.66
C GLU A 227 -25.09 14.28 2.94
N GLY A 228 -24.25 15.18 2.44
CA GLY A 228 -23.02 15.57 3.15
C GLY A 228 -23.35 16.76 4.06
N ASP A 229 -23.08 16.62 5.36
CA ASP A 229 -23.41 17.53 6.45
C ASP A 229 -23.62 19.01 6.05
N ALA A 230 -24.88 19.37 5.84
CA ALA A 230 -25.33 20.74 5.82
C ALA A 230 -25.42 21.26 7.27
N THR A 231 -24.30 21.24 8.00
CA THR A 231 -24.05 22.23 9.04
C THR A 231 -23.32 23.41 8.41
N ASP A 232 -24.10 24.15 7.62
CA ASP A 232 -23.94 25.59 7.51
C ASP A 232 -23.98 26.17 8.93
N ASN A 233 -22.81 26.30 9.57
CA ASN A 233 -22.59 27.09 10.78
C ASN A 233 -21.09 27.44 10.92
N GLY A 234 -20.63 28.41 10.13
CA GLY A 234 -19.66 29.43 10.59
C GLY A 234 -18.16 29.14 10.57
N GLY A 235 -17.57 28.93 9.39
CA GLY A 235 -16.14 29.26 9.13
C GLY A 235 -16.04 30.55 8.29
N PRO A 236 -14.93 31.32 8.36
CA PRO A 236 -14.78 32.58 7.62
C PRO A 236 -14.67 32.33 6.11
N ASP A 237 -14.54 33.43 5.35
CA ASP A 237 -14.28 33.57 3.91
C ASP A 237 -13.84 32.30 3.13
N ASP A 238 -14.37 32.18 1.92
CA ASP A 238 -13.93 31.32 0.81
C ASP A 238 -12.50 30.74 0.95
N PRO A 239 -12.31 29.40 0.91
CA PRO A 239 -11.03 28.78 1.27
C PRO A 239 -9.89 29.22 0.35
N ASP A 240 -8.67 29.26 0.90
CA ASP A 240 -7.46 29.66 0.16
C ASP A 240 -7.19 28.76 -1.06
N VAL A 241 -7.50 27.46 -0.90
CA VAL A 241 -7.44 26.46 -1.96
C VAL A 241 -8.84 25.89 -2.18
N ARG A 242 -9.41 26.15 -3.36
CA ARG A 242 -10.71 25.61 -3.73
C ARG A 242 -10.56 24.27 -4.44
N VAL A 243 -11.40 23.31 -4.07
CA VAL A 243 -11.44 22.00 -4.71
C VAL A 243 -12.83 21.69 -5.25
N ALA A 244 -12.89 20.93 -6.33
CA ALA A 244 -14.13 20.42 -6.90
C ALA A 244 -13.97 18.96 -7.34
N TYR A 245 -14.99 18.14 -7.05
CA TYR A 245 -15.07 16.77 -7.54
C TYR A 245 -16.06 16.69 -8.70
N GLY A 246 -15.55 16.46 -9.91
CA GLY A 246 -16.33 16.34 -11.14
C GLY A 246 -17.04 14.98 -11.32
N GLY A 247 -17.07 14.16 -10.26
CA GLY A 247 -17.60 12.81 -10.29
C GLY A 247 -16.66 11.78 -10.94
N ARG A 248 -17.09 10.53 -10.91
CA ARG A 248 -16.36 9.40 -11.48
C ARG A 248 -16.40 9.41 -13.01
N LYS A 249 -15.26 9.08 -13.64
CA LYS A 249 -15.10 8.80 -15.07
C LYS A 249 -14.42 7.43 -15.22
N GLY A 250 -15.23 6.37 -15.34
CA GLY A 250 -14.69 5.00 -15.33
C GLY A 250 -14.19 4.62 -13.95
N LEU A 251 -12.92 4.27 -13.79
CA LEU A 251 -12.31 3.98 -12.48
C LEU A 251 -11.47 5.14 -11.94
N GLU A 252 -11.61 6.33 -12.53
CA GLU A 252 -10.92 7.53 -12.09
C GLU A 252 -11.92 8.59 -11.56
N GLY A 253 -11.51 9.40 -10.60
CA GLY A 253 -12.26 10.55 -10.09
C GLY A 253 -11.78 11.85 -10.72
N ALA A 254 -12.65 12.61 -11.38
CA ALA A 254 -12.27 13.91 -11.94
C ALA A 254 -12.15 14.94 -10.82
N VAL A 255 -11.03 15.64 -10.73
CA VAL A 255 -10.79 16.67 -9.72
C VAL A 255 -10.25 17.95 -10.34
N THR A 256 -10.65 19.07 -9.76
CA THR A 256 -10.04 20.37 -10.02
C THR A 256 -9.60 20.98 -8.70
N VAL A 257 -8.38 21.50 -8.66
CA VAL A 257 -7.81 22.25 -7.54
C VAL A 257 -7.43 23.63 -8.04
N GLU A 258 -7.87 24.67 -7.35
CA GLU A 258 -7.54 26.06 -7.62
C GLU A 258 -6.79 26.63 -6.41
N THR A 259 -5.54 27.02 -6.62
CA THR A 259 -4.72 27.77 -5.67
C THR A 259 -4.57 29.21 -6.15
N PRO A 260 -4.03 30.14 -5.32
CA PRO A 260 -3.72 31.50 -5.79
C PRO A 260 -2.72 31.51 -6.96
N ALA A 261 -1.88 30.48 -7.10
CA ALA A 261 -0.84 30.40 -8.11
C ALA A 261 -1.30 29.72 -9.41
N ARG A 262 -2.17 28.69 -9.33
CA ARG A 262 -2.55 27.89 -10.51
C ARG A 262 -3.89 27.17 -10.36
N THR A 263 -4.35 26.61 -11.48
CA THR A 263 -5.43 25.63 -11.52
C THR A 263 -4.88 24.31 -12.03
N VAL A 264 -5.16 23.23 -11.30
CA VAL A 264 -4.78 21.84 -11.64
C VAL A 264 -6.05 21.06 -11.91
N GLY A 265 -6.18 20.51 -13.12
CA GLY A 265 -7.30 19.66 -13.49
C GLY A 265 -6.81 18.27 -13.87
N THR A 266 -7.16 17.25 -13.08
CA THR A 266 -6.67 15.90 -13.33
C THR A 266 -7.69 14.82 -12.96
N ARG A 267 -7.30 13.57 -13.12
CA ARG A 267 -8.08 12.40 -12.74
C ARG A 267 -7.30 11.58 -11.74
N LEU A 268 -7.91 11.29 -10.61
CA LEU A 268 -7.31 10.49 -9.56
C LEU A 268 -7.67 9.02 -9.74
N PRO A 269 -6.72 8.09 -9.54
CA PRO A 269 -7.04 6.67 -9.38
C PRO A 269 -7.72 6.38 -8.03
N LEU A 270 -7.70 7.35 -7.10
CA LEU A 270 -8.37 7.31 -5.81
C LEU A 270 -9.76 7.95 -5.96
N LEU A 271 -10.80 7.19 -5.62
CA LEU A 271 -12.21 7.59 -5.83
C LEU A 271 -12.82 8.27 -4.60
N GLY A 272 -13.79 9.15 -4.86
CA GLY A 272 -14.59 9.83 -3.84
C GLY A 272 -14.32 11.33 -3.72
N ALA A 273 -15.35 12.08 -3.30
CA ALA A 273 -15.28 13.54 -3.20
C ALA A 273 -14.22 14.01 -2.17
N HIS A 274 -14.05 13.26 -1.08
CA HIS A 274 -13.01 13.50 -0.08
C HIS A 274 -11.58 13.50 -0.68
N GLN A 275 -11.35 12.77 -1.78
CA GLN A 275 -10.05 12.78 -2.46
C GLN A 275 -9.75 14.11 -3.15
N ALA A 276 -10.77 14.91 -3.50
CA ALA A 276 -10.55 16.27 -4.01
C ALA A 276 -9.94 17.16 -2.91
N ARG A 277 -10.37 17.03 -1.65
CA ARG A 277 -9.75 17.73 -0.51
C ARG A 277 -8.33 17.26 -0.26
N ASN A 278 -8.08 15.95 -0.29
CA ASN A 278 -6.72 15.40 -0.18
C ASN A 278 -5.80 15.91 -1.31
N ALA A 279 -6.31 16.01 -2.54
CA ALA A 279 -5.59 16.58 -3.67
C ALA A 279 -5.32 18.09 -3.48
N GLY A 280 -6.26 18.83 -2.90
CA GLY A 280 -6.03 20.24 -2.54
C GLY A 280 -4.90 20.42 -1.53
N VAL A 281 -4.90 19.61 -0.46
CA VAL A 281 -3.83 19.59 0.55
C VAL A 281 -2.48 19.22 -0.09
N ALA A 282 -2.46 18.16 -0.92
CA ALA A 282 -1.26 17.74 -1.62
C ALA A 282 -0.73 18.82 -2.57
N THR A 283 -1.62 19.53 -3.28
CA THR A 283 -1.25 20.64 -4.17
C THR A 283 -0.57 21.74 -3.40
N ALA A 284 -1.18 22.21 -2.31
CA ALA A 284 -0.63 23.27 -1.48
C ALA A 284 0.74 22.90 -0.88
N LEU A 285 0.91 21.65 -0.42
CA LEU A 285 2.19 21.16 0.10
C LEU A 285 3.27 21.15 -0.99
N VAL A 286 2.95 20.64 -2.17
CA VAL A 286 3.89 20.60 -3.30
C VAL A 286 4.27 22.01 -3.74
N GLU A 287 3.33 22.95 -3.77
CA GLU A 287 3.63 24.36 -4.07
C GLU A 287 4.58 24.99 -3.03
N GLN A 288 4.29 24.83 -1.73
CA GLN A 288 5.18 25.32 -0.66
C GLN A 288 6.60 24.76 -0.79
N LEU A 289 6.74 23.49 -1.18
CA LEU A 289 8.03 22.84 -1.37
C LEU A 289 8.76 23.34 -2.61
N LEU A 290 8.08 23.42 -3.74
CA LEU A 290 8.70 23.87 -5.00
C LEU A 290 9.07 25.36 -4.99
N ASP A 291 8.39 26.17 -4.18
CA ASP A 291 8.74 27.57 -3.96
C ASP A 291 9.94 27.75 -3.01
N ARG A 292 10.39 26.68 -2.33
CA ARG A 292 11.53 26.73 -1.42
C ARG A 292 12.85 26.93 -2.19
N PRO A 293 13.68 27.92 -1.80
CA PRO A 293 14.99 28.11 -2.41
C PRO A 293 15.87 26.86 -2.27
N GLY A 294 16.45 26.42 -3.39
CA GLY A 294 17.38 25.29 -3.43
C GLY A 294 16.73 23.92 -3.68
N LEU A 295 15.39 23.83 -3.67
CA LEU A 295 14.68 22.57 -3.95
C LEU A 295 14.22 22.47 -5.41
N ALA A 296 13.83 23.57 -6.06
CA ALA A 296 13.33 23.51 -7.44
C ALA A 296 14.39 23.00 -8.44
N VAL A 297 14.05 21.92 -9.16
CA VAL A 297 14.85 21.42 -10.28
C VAL A 297 14.44 22.15 -11.56
N VAL A 298 15.36 22.90 -12.16
CA VAL A 298 15.14 23.57 -13.44
C VAL A 298 15.89 22.83 -14.53
N SER A 299 15.16 22.08 -15.35
CA SER A 299 15.70 21.45 -16.57
C SER A 299 14.63 21.36 -17.65
N ASP A 300 15.03 21.31 -18.93
CA ASP A 300 14.09 21.18 -20.06
C ASP A 300 13.31 19.85 -20.04
N ASP A 301 13.84 18.83 -19.34
CA ASP A 301 13.24 17.50 -19.22
C ASP A 301 12.26 17.39 -18.03
N VAL A 302 12.26 18.38 -17.13
CA VAL A 302 11.36 18.41 -15.96
C VAL A 302 10.09 19.19 -16.32
N PRO A 303 8.89 18.60 -16.14
CA PRO A 303 7.64 19.31 -16.38
C PRO A 303 7.52 20.53 -15.47
N ASP A 304 6.77 21.54 -15.91
CA ASP A 304 6.40 22.62 -14.99
C ASP A 304 5.58 22.06 -13.81
N ALA A 305 5.50 22.84 -12.73
CA ALA A 305 4.83 22.38 -11.51
C ALA A 305 3.36 21.99 -11.72
N THR A 306 2.65 22.60 -12.67
CA THR A 306 1.25 22.22 -12.97
C THR A 306 1.21 20.84 -13.61
N ALA A 307 2.05 20.60 -14.62
CA ALA A 307 2.15 19.30 -15.27
C ALA A 307 2.68 18.21 -14.32
N ALA A 308 3.61 18.55 -13.41
CA ALA A 308 4.09 17.64 -12.36
C ALA A 308 2.97 17.22 -11.41
N LEU A 309 2.13 18.17 -10.97
CA LEU A 309 0.95 17.91 -10.15
C LEU A 309 -0.08 17.04 -10.89
N GLU A 310 -0.40 17.38 -12.14
CA GLU A 310 -1.38 16.64 -12.93
C GLU A 310 -0.96 15.18 -13.15
N ARG A 311 0.29 14.95 -13.59
CA ARG A 311 0.88 13.62 -13.79
C ARG A 311 1.04 12.88 -12.47
N GLY A 312 1.45 13.61 -11.43
CA GLY A 312 1.76 13.09 -10.12
C GLY A 312 0.53 12.47 -9.47
N MET A 313 -0.53 13.26 -9.39
CA MET A 313 -1.82 12.86 -8.87
C MET A 313 -2.48 11.75 -9.69
N ARG A 314 -2.35 11.79 -11.02
CA ARG A 314 -2.88 10.73 -11.89
C ARG A 314 -2.21 9.38 -11.65
N ASN A 315 -0.95 9.39 -11.21
CA ASN A 315 -0.17 8.20 -10.91
C ASN A 315 -0.15 7.80 -9.42
N ALA A 316 -0.92 8.48 -8.59
CA ALA A 316 -0.97 8.30 -7.14
C ALA A 316 -1.82 7.08 -6.71
N HIS A 317 -1.50 5.89 -7.22
CA HIS A 317 -2.14 4.64 -6.82
C HIS A 317 -1.79 4.28 -5.37
N TRP A 318 -2.80 3.86 -4.60
CA TRP A 318 -2.64 3.43 -3.21
C TRP A 318 -3.48 2.17 -2.93
N PRO A 319 -2.85 0.99 -2.79
CA PRO A 319 -3.59 -0.25 -2.55
C PRO A 319 -4.45 -0.20 -1.28
N GLY A 320 -5.58 -0.89 -1.30
CA GLY A 320 -6.54 -0.92 -0.19
C GLY A 320 -7.34 0.37 0.04
N ARG A 321 -7.39 1.30 -0.93
CA ARG A 321 -8.27 2.49 -0.93
C ARG A 321 -9.18 2.44 -2.13
N PHE A 322 -10.43 1.99 -1.92
CA PHE A 322 -11.39 1.69 -2.97
C PHE A 322 -10.71 0.98 -4.18
N GLU A 323 -9.92 -0.06 -3.90
CA GLU A 323 -9.13 -0.75 -4.92
C GLU A 323 -10.03 -1.71 -5.69
N VAL A 324 -10.30 -1.40 -6.96
CA VAL A 324 -11.16 -2.22 -7.81
C VAL A 324 -10.39 -3.41 -8.39
N MET A 325 -10.79 -4.62 -8.02
CA MET A 325 -10.17 -5.90 -8.41
C MET A 325 -10.94 -6.65 -9.51
N GLY A 326 -12.22 -6.29 -9.70
CA GLY A 326 -13.13 -6.91 -10.68
C GLY A 326 -14.21 -5.91 -11.10
N ARG A 327 -14.77 -6.08 -12.30
CA ARG A 327 -15.81 -5.21 -12.85
C ARG A 327 -17.17 -5.87 -12.99
N ASP A 328 -17.20 -7.18 -13.26
CA ASP A 328 -18.43 -7.94 -13.47
C ASP A 328 -18.29 -9.31 -12.75
N PRO A 329 -18.71 -9.44 -11.46
CA PRO A 329 -19.23 -8.38 -10.58
C PRO A 329 -18.17 -7.32 -10.23
N LEU A 330 -18.62 -6.15 -9.77
CA LEU A 330 -17.74 -5.13 -9.23
C LEU A 330 -17.09 -5.67 -7.94
N VAL A 331 -15.77 -5.78 -7.89
CA VAL A 331 -15.07 -6.25 -6.68
C VAL A 331 -14.18 -5.14 -6.15
N VAL A 332 -14.39 -4.72 -4.91
CA VAL A 332 -13.68 -3.59 -4.28
C VAL A 332 -13.04 -4.01 -2.97
N LEU A 333 -11.81 -3.55 -2.72
CA LEU A 333 -11.11 -3.69 -1.44
C LEU A 333 -10.90 -2.31 -0.80
N ASP A 334 -11.31 -2.13 0.45
CA ASP A 334 -11.14 -0.87 1.17
C ASP A 334 -10.77 -1.06 2.65
N GLY A 335 -9.79 -0.28 3.12
CA GLY A 335 -9.28 -0.33 4.49
C GLY A 335 -10.11 0.41 5.54
N ALA A 336 -11.32 0.88 5.22
CA ALA A 336 -12.23 1.50 6.18
C ALA A 336 -12.52 0.54 7.35
N HIS A 337 -12.34 1.05 8.57
CA HIS A 337 -12.48 0.28 9.81
C HIS A 337 -13.11 1.10 10.94
N ASN A 338 -13.50 2.34 10.66
CA ASN A 338 -14.18 3.24 11.59
C ASN A 338 -15.46 3.80 10.92
N PRO A 339 -16.44 4.32 11.71
CA PRO A 339 -17.72 4.78 11.17
C PRO A 339 -17.60 5.79 10.02
N GLY A 340 -16.78 6.83 10.17
CA GLY A 340 -16.62 7.86 9.12
C GLY A 340 -15.97 7.32 7.85
N GLY A 341 -15.04 6.38 7.97
CA GLY A 341 -14.48 5.67 6.82
C GLY A 341 -15.50 4.80 6.10
N CYS A 342 -16.39 4.12 6.83
CA CYS A 342 -17.47 3.31 6.25
C CYS A 342 -18.54 4.17 5.56
N GLU A 343 -18.91 5.31 6.15
CA GLU A 343 -19.82 6.28 5.54
C GLU A 343 -19.23 6.80 4.22
N THR A 344 -17.96 7.20 4.25
CA THR A 344 -17.22 7.62 3.05
C THR A 344 -17.21 6.52 1.98
N LEU A 345 -16.96 5.26 2.37
CA LEU A 345 -16.97 4.13 1.44
C LEU A 345 -18.34 3.93 0.80
N ALA A 346 -19.43 4.04 1.57
CA ALA A 346 -20.79 3.93 1.08
C ALA A 346 -21.13 5.04 0.07
N GLU A 347 -20.70 6.28 0.31
CA GLU A 347 -20.84 7.38 -0.64
C GLU A 347 -20.13 7.10 -1.97
N VAL A 348 -18.89 6.60 -1.93
CA VAL A 348 -18.14 6.27 -3.16
C VAL A 348 -18.82 5.12 -3.91
N LEU A 349 -19.30 4.11 -3.19
CA LEU A 349 -20.04 2.99 -3.76
C LEU A 349 -21.33 3.45 -4.45
N GLY A 350 -22.02 4.45 -3.89
CA GLY A 350 -23.22 5.03 -4.51
C GLY A 350 -22.99 5.64 -5.90
N ALA A 351 -21.74 5.86 -6.32
CA ALA A 351 -21.39 6.26 -7.69
C ALA A 351 -21.25 5.09 -8.68
N PHE A 352 -21.52 3.86 -8.25
CA PHE A 352 -21.52 2.65 -9.06
C PHE A 352 -22.90 2.02 -9.11
N ASP A 353 -23.38 1.74 -10.32
CA ASP A 353 -24.59 0.94 -10.53
C ASP A 353 -24.29 -0.50 -10.11
N HIS A 354 -25.12 -1.05 -9.23
CA HIS A 354 -25.10 -2.46 -8.83
C HIS A 354 -26.51 -2.91 -8.46
N ASP A 355 -26.82 -4.18 -8.74
CA ASP A 355 -28.13 -4.78 -8.44
C ASP A 355 -28.20 -5.16 -6.94
N ASP A 356 -27.31 -6.07 -6.50
CA ASP A 356 -27.16 -6.44 -5.10
C ASP A 356 -25.74 -6.14 -4.57
N LEU A 357 -25.64 -5.92 -3.25
CA LEU A 357 -24.38 -5.65 -2.54
C LEU A 357 -24.03 -6.78 -1.57
N HIS A 358 -22.87 -7.40 -1.80
CA HIS A 358 -22.28 -8.41 -0.93
C HIS A 358 -21.11 -7.81 -0.15
N VAL A 359 -21.16 -7.85 1.19
CA VAL A 359 -20.12 -7.26 2.06
C VAL A 359 -19.37 -8.36 2.81
N VAL A 360 -18.05 -8.37 2.67
CA VAL A 360 -17.11 -9.20 3.41
C VAL A 360 -16.35 -8.32 4.39
N ALA A 361 -16.68 -8.42 5.69
CA ALA A 361 -16.07 -7.60 6.72
C ALA A 361 -15.08 -8.37 7.60
N GLY A 362 -13.87 -7.85 7.75
CA GLY A 362 -12.90 -8.30 8.76
C GLY A 362 -13.38 -7.92 10.16
N ALA A 363 -13.35 -8.87 11.10
CA ALA A 363 -13.99 -8.74 12.41
C ALA A 363 -13.43 -7.58 13.28
N GLU A 364 -14.18 -6.50 13.38
CA GLU A 364 -14.51 -5.81 14.63
C GLU A 364 -16.01 -5.49 14.61
N THR A 365 -16.69 -5.70 15.74
CA THR A 365 -18.16 -5.61 15.89
C THR A 365 -18.78 -4.24 15.52
N VAL A 366 -17.96 -3.24 15.20
CA VAL A 366 -18.38 -1.88 14.85
C VAL A 366 -18.72 -1.75 13.36
N VAL A 367 -17.91 -2.32 12.46
CA VAL A 367 -18.09 -2.17 11.00
C VAL A 367 -19.30 -2.96 10.51
N ALA A 368 -19.45 -4.20 10.97
CA ALA A 368 -20.62 -5.02 10.66
C ALA A 368 -21.93 -4.34 11.11
N ARG A 369 -21.93 -3.71 12.29
CA ARG A 369 -23.11 -2.99 12.82
C ARG A 369 -23.41 -1.69 12.09
N ALA A 370 -22.40 -0.98 11.59
CA ALA A 370 -22.60 0.21 10.78
C ALA A 370 -23.28 -0.17 9.45
N PHE A 371 -22.76 -1.20 8.75
CA PHE A 371 -23.39 -1.68 7.52
C PHE A 371 -24.75 -2.34 7.75
N GLU A 372 -24.98 -3.06 8.86
CA GLU A 372 -26.31 -3.57 9.26
C GLU A 372 -27.32 -2.44 9.51
N ARG A 373 -26.86 -1.25 9.93
CA ARG A 373 -27.74 -0.10 10.20
C ARG A 373 -28.08 0.65 8.92
N GLU A 374 -27.14 0.76 8.01
CA GLU A 374 -27.28 1.52 6.75
C GLU A 374 -27.77 0.66 5.57
N THR A 375 -27.80 -0.67 5.69
CA THR A 375 -28.21 -1.59 4.61
C THR A 375 -29.12 -2.73 5.10
N ASP A 376 -30.04 -3.22 4.25
CA ASP A 376 -30.92 -4.39 4.52
C ASP A 376 -30.22 -5.76 4.28
N ALA A 377 -28.88 -5.80 4.25
CA ALA A 377 -28.12 -6.97 3.83
C ALA A 377 -28.11 -8.12 4.87
N ALA A 378 -28.13 -9.37 4.40
CA ALA A 378 -28.00 -10.55 5.25
C ALA A 378 -26.54 -10.74 5.73
N VAL A 379 -26.31 -10.73 7.03
CA VAL A 379 -24.97 -10.90 7.63
C VAL A 379 -24.72 -12.36 7.99
N GLU A 380 -23.62 -12.91 7.47
CA GLU A 380 -23.17 -14.27 7.80
C GLU A 380 -21.71 -14.26 8.27
N THR A 381 -21.42 -14.92 9.38
CA THR A 381 -20.05 -15.05 9.91
C THR A 381 -19.35 -16.27 9.34
N ARG A 382 -18.09 -16.09 8.91
CA ARG A 382 -17.21 -17.12 8.35
C ARG A 382 -15.91 -17.23 9.15
N SER A 383 -15.14 -18.30 8.91
CA SER A 383 -13.87 -18.56 9.62
C SER A 383 -12.68 -17.75 9.11
N ASP A 384 -12.75 -17.25 7.88
CA ASP A 384 -11.65 -16.59 7.16
C ASP A 384 -12.21 -15.69 6.05
N VAL A 385 -11.44 -14.66 5.66
CA VAL A 385 -11.86 -13.65 4.67
C VAL A 385 -11.81 -14.25 3.27
N ALA A 386 -10.82 -15.10 2.97
CA ALA A 386 -10.68 -15.73 1.66
C ALA A 386 -11.91 -16.59 1.29
N GLY A 387 -12.36 -17.46 2.19
CA GLY A 387 -13.56 -18.28 1.98
C GLY A 387 -14.84 -17.46 2.01
N ALA A 388 -14.92 -16.40 2.81
CA ALA A 388 -16.05 -15.46 2.77
C ALA A 388 -16.16 -14.76 1.40
N LEU A 389 -15.02 -14.33 0.86
CA LEU A 389 -14.93 -13.72 -0.46
C LEU A 389 -15.30 -14.68 -1.59
N ASP A 390 -14.84 -15.94 -1.56
CA ASP A 390 -15.24 -16.94 -2.55
C ASP A 390 -16.75 -17.16 -2.54
N VAL A 391 -17.36 -17.29 -1.37
CA VAL A 391 -18.82 -17.44 -1.26
C VAL A 391 -19.56 -16.21 -1.79
N ALA A 392 -19.07 -15.00 -1.49
CA ALA A 392 -19.65 -13.77 -2.02
C ALA A 392 -19.53 -13.70 -3.55
N LEU A 393 -18.38 -14.07 -4.11
CA LEU A 393 -18.15 -14.09 -5.56
C LEU A 393 -18.99 -15.17 -6.26
N ASP A 394 -19.14 -16.35 -5.66
CA ASP A 394 -19.96 -17.44 -6.20
C ASP A 394 -21.47 -17.11 -6.16
N ALA A 395 -21.89 -16.29 -5.21
CA ALA A 395 -23.26 -15.82 -5.08
C ALA A 395 -23.58 -14.60 -5.95
N ALA A 396 -22.57 -13.82 -6.32
CA ALA A 396 -22.73 -12.56 -7.05
C ALA A 396 -22.98 -12.78 -8.54
N ASP A 397 -24.04 -12.16 -9.06
CA ASP A 397 -24.29 -12.05 -10.49
C ASP A 397 -23.42 -10.95 -11.11
N THR A 398 -23.34 -10.88 -12.45
CA THR A 398 -22.48 -9.91 -13.14
C THR A 398 -22.82 -8.44 -12.84
N GLY A 399 -24.06 -8.16 -12.43
CA GLY A 399 -24.53 -6.82 -12.07
C GLY A 399 -24.31 -6.46 -10.59
N ASP A 400 -23.79 -7.37 -9.77
CA ASP A 400 -23.64 -7.17 -8.34
C ASP A 400 -22.31 -6.48 -7.99
N ALA A 401 -22.23 -6.02 -6.74
CA ALA A 401 -21.01 -5.54 -6.12
C ALA A 401 -20.59 -6.43 -4.94
N VAL A 402 -19.30 -6.72 -4.84
CA VAL A 402 -18.65 -7.43 -3.74
C VAL A 402 -17.61 -6.52 -3.11
N ILE A 403 -17.74 -6.22 -1.83
CA ILE A 403 -16.84 -5.32 -1.10
C ILE A 403 -16.15 -6.08 0.03
N VAL A 404 -14.83 -5.93 0.12
CA VAL A 404 -14.05 -6.35 1.29
C VAL A 404 -13.65 -5.12 2.10
N VAL A 405 -14.03 -5.09 3.38
CA VAL A 405 -13.84 -3.94 4.28
C VAL A 405 -13.52 -4.38 5.72
N GLY A 406 -13.19 -3.43 6.59
CA GLY A 406 -13.21 -3.60 8.04
C GLY A 406 -11.84 -3.63 8.70
N SER A 407 -10.79 -4.01 7.97
CA SER A 407 -9.41 -3.83 8.40
C SER A 407 -8.45 -4.00 7.23
N LEU A 408 -7.24 -3.44 7.38
CA LEU A 408 -6.17 -3.66 6.40
C LEU A 408 -5.71 -5.13 6.35
N HIS A 409 -5.90 -5.90 7.42
CA HIS A 409 -5.65 -7.35 7.41
C HIS A 409 -6.63 -8.10 6.53
N ALA A 410 -7.92 -7.78 6.61
CA ALA A 410 -8.94 -8.37 5.75
C ALA A 410 -8.72 -8.01 4.28
N VAL A 411 -8.38 -6.74 4.01
CA VAL A 411 -7.98 -6.28 2.68
C VAL A 411 -6.77 -7.04 2.18
N ALA A 412 -5.70 -7.18 3.00
CA ALA A 412 -4.49 -7.90 2.60
C ALA A 412 -4.76 -9.39 2.32
N GLU A 413 -5.60 -10.05 3.13
CA GLU A 413 -6.01 -11.45 2.91
C GLU A 413 -6.79 -11.60 1.60
N ALA A 414 -7.80 -10.77 1.36
CA ALA A 414 -8.58 -10.78 0.13
C ALA A 414 -7.72 -10.45 -1.10
N ARG A 415 -6.90 -9.41 -1.00
CA ARG A 415 -6.01 -8.94 -2.08
C ARG A 415 -5.03 -10.03 -2.53
N ALA A 416 -4.64 -10.93 -1.61
CA ALA A 416 -3.75 -12.04 -1.93
C ALA A 416 -4.30 -12.94 -3.06
N ARG A 417 -5.62 -13.03 -3.24
CA ARG A 417 -6.22 -13.75 -4.38
C ARG A 417 -5.66 -13.31 -5.74
N TRP A 418 -5.44 -12.01 -5.91
CA TRP A 418 -4.93 -11.44 -7.17
C TRP A 418 -3.45 -11.10 -7.12
N ALA A 419 -2.95 -10.70 -5.95
CA ALA A 419 -1.61 -10.15 -5.81
C ALA A 419 -0.54 -11.16 -5.40
N ARG A 420 -0.91 -12.36 -4.92
CA ARG A 420 0.03 -13.37 -4.40
C ARG A 420 0.86 -13.96 -5.55
N PRO A 421 2.17 -13.66 -5.63
CA PRO A 421 3.02 -14.23 -6.67
C PRO A 421 3.27 -15.71 -6.37
N LYS A 422 2.95 -16.57 -7.35
CA LYS A 422 3.24 -18.00 -7.29
C LYS A 422 4.32 -18.27 -8.32
N VAL A 423 5.55 -18.48 -7.85
CA VAL A 423 6.70 -18.68 -8.73
C VAL A 423 7.05 -20.17 -8.74
N PRO A 424 6.52 -20.96 -9.69
CA PRO A 424 6.94 -22.35 -9.84
C PRO A 424 8.40 -22.36 -10.27
N LYS A 425 9.26 -23.01 -9.48
CA LYS A 425 10.66 -23.22 -9.83
C LYS A 425 10.91 -24.70 -10.07
N ARG A 426 11.62 -24.98 -11.17
CA ARG A 426 12.29 -26.27 -11.34
C ARG A 426 13.71 -26.10 -10.79
N VAL A 427 14.03 -26.87 -9.75
CA VAL A 427 15.33 -26.83 -9.10
C VAL A 427 16.03 -28.15 -9.38
N ASP A 428 17.09 -28.07 -10.19
CA ASP A 428 17.82 -29.26 -10.65
C ASP A 428 19.21 -29.39 -9.98
N SER A 429 19.52 -28.55 -8.98
CA SER A 429 20.78 -28.58 -8.26
C SER A 429 20.63 -28.20 -6.78
N LEU A 430 21.58 -28.67 -5.95
CA LEU A 430 21.65 -28.30 -4.53
C LEU A 430 21.85 -26.80 -4.32
N VAL A 431 22.65 -26.15 -5.16
CA VAL A 431 22.89 -24.69 -5.09
C VAL A 431 21.62 -23.91 -5.41
N GLY A 432 20.87 -24.34 -6.44
CA GLY A 432 19.58 -23.73 -6.77
C GLY A 432 18.51 -23.96 -5.68
N ALA A 433 18.60 -25.09 -4.97
CA ALA A 433 17.74 -25.39 -3.83
C ALA A 433 18.05 -24.48 -2.64
N GLU A 434 19.31 -24.36 -2.25
CA GLU A 434 19.75 -23.46 -1.18
C GLU A 434 19.31 -22.02 -1.45
N ALA A 435 19.63 -21.48 -2.63
CA ALA A 435 19.25 -20.11 -3.00
C ALA A 435 17.73 -19.89 -3.01
N THR A 436 16.94 -20.89 -3.38
CA THR A 436 15.47 -20.79 -3.37
C THR A 436 14.92 -20.79 -1.95
N LEU A 437 15.50 -21.59 -1.05
CA LEU A 437 15.09 -21.70 0.35
C LEU A 437 15.51 -20.46 1.15
N GLU A 438 16.74 -20.00 0.98
CA GLU A 438 17.26 -18.77 1.59
C GLU A 438 16.47 -17.55 1.11
N GLY A 439 16.17 -17.46 -0.19
CA GLY A 439 15.36 -16.37 -0.74
C GLY A 439 13.93 -16.31 -0.20
N ALA A 440 13.42 -17.41 0.36
CA ALA A 440 12.13 -17.50 1.04
C ALA A 440 12.26 -17.43 2.58
N ASP A 441 13.41 -16.96 3.06
CA ASP A 441 13.64 -16.66 4.47
C ASP A 441 13.55 -17.89 5.39
N VAL A 442 13.90 -19.06 4.86
CA VAL A 442 13.99 -20.32 5.62
C VAL A 442 15.27 -20.33 6.46
N GLY A 443 15.14 -20.56 7.77
CA GLY A 443 16.30 -20.62 8.66
C GLY A 443 17.30 -21.74 8.32
N GLY A 444 18.58 -21.54 8.66
CA GLY A 444 19.69 -22.43 8.30
C GLY A 444 19.48 -23.94 8.58
N PRO A 445 18.95 -24.35 9.75
CA PRO A 445 18.60 -25.75 9.99
C PRO A 445 17.56 -26.31 9.02
N GLY A 446 16.61 -25.47 8.60
CA GLY A 446 15.60 -25.80 7.58
C GLY A 446 16.21 -25.96 6.19
N VAL A 447 17.07 -25.01 5.77
CA VAL A 447 17.80 -25.08 4.49
C VAL A 447 18.62 -26.35 4.41
N TRP A 448 19.44 -26.65 5.42
CA TRP A 448 20.30 -27.84 5.45
C TRP A 448 19.51 -29.15 5.35
N ARG A 449 18.37 -29.23 6.05
CA ARG A 449 17.50 -30.42 6.06
C ARG A 449 16.84 -30.66 4.70
N MET A 450 16.48 -29.60 3.99
CA MET A 450 15.61 -29.69 2.82
C MET A 450 16.31 -29.56 1.48
N ARG A 451 17.50 -28.92 1.41
CA ARG A 451 18.22 -28.65 0.15
C ARG A 451 18.41 -29.89 -0.73
N GLY A 452 18.67 -31.06 -0.13
CA GLY A 452 18.83 -32.34 -0.84
C GLY A 452 17.53 -32.93 -1.41
N LYS A 453 16.38 -32.50 -0.87
CA LYS A 453 15.04 -32.96 -1.25
C LYS A 453 14.32 -31.96 -2.15
N ALA A 454 14.82 -30.73 -2.20
CA ALA A 454 14.31 -29.66 -3.04
C ALA A 454 14.69 -29.79 -4.52
N VAL A 455 15.43 -30.84 -4.91
CA VAL A 455 15.74 -31.19 -6.31
C VAL A 455 14.52 -31.84 -6.99
N HIS A 456 13.38 -31.12 -6.99
CA HIS A 456 12.07 -31.50 -7.54
C HIS A 456 11.27 -30.22 -7.86
N ARG A 457 9.93 -30.28 -7.98
CA ARG A 457 9.12 -29.06 -8.13
C ARG A 457 9.13 -28.29 -6.80
N VAL A 458 9.43 -27.00 -6.90
CA VAL A 458 9.43 -26.08 -5.77
C VAL A 458 8.38 -25.00 -6.03
N VAL A 459 7.46 -24.83 -5.08
CA VAL A 459 6.50 -23.74 -5.09
C VAL A 459 6.78 -22.85 -3.89
N ARG A 460 7.07 -21.59 -4.16
CA ARG A 460 7.06 -20.54 -3.15
C ARG A 460 5.75 -19.77 -3.25
N THR A 461 5.13 -19.52 -2.10
CA THR A 461 3.92 -18.70 -1.98
C THR A 461 3.86 -18.07 -0.58
N ARG A 462 3.02 -17.06 -0.38
CA ARG A 462 2.77 -16.44 0.93
C ARG A 462 1.39 -16.85 1.46
N VAL A 463 1.26 -17.21 2.72
CA VAL A 463 0.01 -17.69 3.33
C VAL A 463 -0.10 -17.25 4.79
N GLN A 464 -1.28 -17.34 5.41
CA GLN A 464 -1.43 -17.04 6.83
C GLN A 464 -0.66 -18.05 7.71
N PRO A 465 -0.26 -17.69 8.94
CA PRO A 465 0.50 -18.58 9.83
C PRO A 465 -0.19 -19.93 10.10
N ARG A 466 -1.53 -19.92 10.25
CA ARG A 466 -2.32 -21.15 10.44
C ARG A 466 -2.33 -22.03 9.20
N GLN A 467 -2.50 -21.44 8.01
CA GLN A 467 -2.43 -22.14 6.74
C GLN A 467 -1.03 -22.77 6.53
N ALA A 468 0.03 -22.04 6.89
CA ALA A 468 1.41 -22.52 6.79
C ALA A 468 1.66 -23.81 7.60
N GLN A 469 1.17 -23.85 8.85
CA GLN A 469 1.31 -25.05 9.69
C GLN A 469 0.53 -26.24 9.11
N TYR A 470 -0.70 -26.00 8.64
CA TYR A 470 -1.51 -27.05 8.02
C TYR A 470 -0.85 -27.61 6.76
N LEU A 471 -0.40 -26.74 5.85
CA LEU A 471 0.34 -27.14 4.64
C LEU A 471 1.56 -27.97 4.98
N LYS A 472 2.27 -27.61 6.06
CA LYS A 472 3.46 -28.33 6.51
C LYS A 472 3.12 -29.73 7.00
N GLU A 473 2.14 -29.86 7.88
CA GLU A 473 1.70 -31.16 8.40
C GLU A 473 1.23 -32.07 7.27
N GLU A 474 0.40 -31.55 6.37
CA GLU A 474 -0.17 -32.35 5.29
C GLU A 474 0.85 -32.75 4.23
N LEU A 475 1.71 -31.82 3.77
CA LEU A 475 2.71 -32.14 2.77
C LEU A 475 3.77 -33.11 3.32
N LEU A 476 4.13 -32.99 4.61
CA LEU A 476 4.99 -33.97 5.29
C LEU A 476 4.33 -35.35 5.34
N SER A 477 3.02 -35.43 5.62
CA SER A 477 2.27 -36.70 5.62
C SER A 477 2.28 -37.41 4.27
N LEU A 478 2.38 -36.64 3.18
CA LEU A 478 2.44 -37.12 1.80
C LEU A 478 3.86 -37.42 1.32
N GLY A 479 4.86 -37.28 2.20
CA GLY A 479 6.28 -37.49 1.92
C GLY A 479 6.95 -36.36 1.13
N GLY A 480 6.27 -35.20 1.00
CA GLY A 480 6.90 -33.96 0.56
C GLY A 480 7.58 -33.26 1.73
N GLU A 481 8.09 -32.06 1.50
CA GLU A 481 8.63 -31.19 2.56
C GLU A 481 8.01 -29.80 2.43
N CYS A 482 7.86 -29.13 3.56
CA CYS A 482 7.41 -27.75 3.62
C CYS A 482 8.31 -27.00 4.59
N ALA A 483 8.94 -25.92 4.12
CA ALA A 483 9.46 -24.91 5.03
C ALA A 483 8.50 -23.76 5.16
N ILE A 484 8.49 -23.24 6.37
CA ILE A 484 7.83 -22.02 6.74
C ILE A 484 8.95 -21.01 6.98
N SER A 485 8.74 -19.78 6.51
CA SER A 485 9.62 -18.65 6.79
C SER A 485 9.91 -18.57 8.29
N ALA A 486 11.16 -18.24 8.65
CA ALA A 486 11.55 -18.06 10.03
C ALA A 486 11.12 -16.70 10.60
N LEU A 487 10.35 -15.90 9.84
CA LEU A 487 9.80 -14.65 10.32
C LEU A 487 8.80 -14.90 11.47
N ASN A 488 9.15 -14.44 12.68
CA ASN A 488 8.32 -14.38 13.87
C ASN A 488 7.43 -13.14 13.76
N ASP A 489 6.21 -13.31 13.28
CA ASP A 489 5.18 -12.29 13.42
C ASP A 489 3.95 -12.90 14.11
N GLN A 490 3.35 -12.16 15.04
CA GLN A 490 2.19 -12.64 15.78
C GLN A 490 0.95 -12.58 14.89
N ASP A 491 0.41 -13.76 14.57
CA ASP A 491 -0.95 -14.11 14.12
C ASP A 491 -1.63 -13.32 12.98
N GLN A 492 -1.04 -12.24 12.42
CA GLN A 492 -1.79 -11.27 11.60
C GLN A 492 -1.23 -10.97 10.18
N GLU A 493 0.04 -11.29 9.86
CA GLU A 493 0.62 -11.09 8.52
C GLU A 493 0.82 -12.41 7.74
N ASN A 494 0.84 -12.34 6.41
CA ASN A 494 1.15 -13.49 5.55
C ASN A 494 2.65 -13.80 5.55
N ILE A 495 2.99 -15.07 5.76
CA ILE A 495 4.37 -15.57 5.78
C ILE A 495 4.69 -16.40 4.53
N ASP A 496 5.96 -16.34 4.10
CA ASP A 496 6.46 -17.18 3.01
C ASP A 496 6.46 -18.66 3.42
N VAL A 497 6.04 -19.53 2.50
CA VAL A 497 6.20 -20.98 2.59
C VAL A 497 6.83 -21.53 1.32
N VAL A 498 7.65 -22.56 1.47
CA VAL A 498 8.25 -23.31 0.36
C VAL A 498 7.79 -24.74 0.42
N LEU A 499 6.97 -25.13 -0.56
CA LEU A 499 6.46 -26.48 -0.75
C LEU A 499 7.37 -27.24 -1.72
N LEU A 500 7.81 -28.42 -1.31
CA LEU A 500 8.73 -29.28 -2.04
C LEU A 500 8.11 -30.65 -2.23
N GLY A 501 8.01 -31.10 -3.48
CA GLY A 501 7.46 -32.42 -3.76
C GLY A 501 7.43 -32.79 -5.22
N THR A 502 7.06 -34.04 -5.48
CA THR A 502 6.71 -34.54 -6.80
C THR A 502 5.31 -34.06 -7.19
N LEU A 503 4.99 -34.04 -8.49
CA LEU A 503 3.66 -33.67 -8.98
C LEU A 503 2.55 -34.55 -8.36
N ALA A 504 2.83 -35.83 -8.11
CA ALA A 504 1.89 -36.76 -7.48
C ALA A 504 1.60 -36.38 -6.01
N GLN A 505 2.60 -35.88 -5.29
CA GLN A 505 2.42 -35.40 -3.91
C GLN A 505 1.62 -34.10 -3.88
N PHE A 506 1.89 -33.17 -4.80
CA PHE A 506 1.09 -31.96 -4.93
C PHE A 506 -0.38 -32.25 -5.29
N ARG A 507 -0.65 -33.24 -6.15
CA ARG A 507 -2.03 -33.69 -6.45
C ARG A 507 -2.78 -34.13 -5.19
N ARG A 508 -2.14 -34.96 -4.36
CA ARG A 508 -2.72 -35.41 -3.10
C ARG A 508 -2.85 -34.30 -2.06
N LEU A 509 -1.93 -33.33 -2.08
CA LEU A 509 -2.01 -32.17 -1.20
C LEU A 509 -3.25 -31.35 -1.53
N VAL A 510 -3.44 -30.95 -2.79
CA VAL A 510 -4.61 -30.13 -3.17
C VAL A 510 -5.95 -30.83 -2.89
N GLU A 511 -6.02 -32.16 -3.06
CA GLU A 511 -7.21 -32.95 -2.69
C GLU A 511 -7.50 -32.91 -1.18
N LYS A 512 -6.46 -32.88 -0.34
CA LYS A 512 -6.62 -32.80 1.12
C LYS A 512 -6.96 -31.41 1.63
N LEU A 513 -6.51 -30.37 0.92
CA LEU A 513 -6.82 -28.98 1.24
C LEU A 513 -8.29 -28.65 0.93
N ASP A 514 -8.90 -29.32 -0.05
CA ASP A 514 -10.32 -29.18 -0.34
C ASP A 514 -11.17 -29.55 0.90
N GLY A 515 -12.08 -28.65 1.28
CA GLY A 515 -13.01 -28.87 2.39
C GLY A 515 -12.43 -28.64 3.79
N GLN A 516 -11.19 -28.14 3.90
CA GLN A 516 -10.59 -27.74 5.17
C GLN A 516 -10.90 -26.26 5.49
N PRO A 517 -11.01 -25.89 6.79
CA PRO A 517 -11.20 -24.50 7.21
C PRO A 517 -10.00 -23.60 6.85
N TYR A 518 -10.13 -22.28 7.09
CA TYR A 518 -9.06 -21.28 6.95
C TYR A 518 -8.69 -20.95 5.50
N GLY A 519 -9.64 -20.95 4.56
CA GLY A 519 -9.38 -20.55 3.17
C GLY A 519 -8.38 -21.45 2.44
N LEU A 520 -8.26 -22.72 2.83
CA LEU A 520 -7.34 -23.68 2.20
C LEU A 520 -7.86 -24.20 0.85
N ALA A 521 -9.18 -24.22 0.64
CA ALA A 521 -9.79 -24.59 -0.62
C ALA A 521 -9.39 -23.65 -1.79
N PRO A 522 -9.52 -22.31 -1.68
CA PRO A 522 -9.01 -21.41 -2.71
C PRO A 522 -7.51 -21.59 -2.97
N LEU A 523 -6.71 -21.78 -1.92
CA LEU A 523 -5.27 -22.07 -2.08
C LEU A 523 -5.02 -23.37 -2.86
N ALA A 524 -5.87 -24.39 -2.69
CA ALA A 524 -5.79 -25.64 -3.43
C ALA A 524 -6.00 -25.43 -4.93
N ASP A 525 -7.02 -24.65 -5.31
CA ASP A 525 -7.32 -24.30 -6.71
C ASP A 525 -6.18 -23.50 -7.35
N GLU A 526 -5.63 -22.56 -6.60
CA GLU A 526 -4.46 -21.80 -7.02
C GLU A 526 -3.23 -22.69 -7.27
N LEU A 527 -2.97 -23.65 -6.40
CA LEU A 527 -1.90 -24.62 -6.56
C LEU A 527 -2.14 -25.54 -7.76
N ARG A 528 -3.39 -25.94 -8.02
CA ARG A 528 -3.76 -26.72 -9.22
C ARG A 528 -3.42 -25.96 -10.49
N ALA A 529 -3.83 -24.70 -10.59
CA ALA A 529 -3.54 -23.84 -11.74
C ALA A 529 -2.03 -23.64 -11.93
N THR A 530 -1.33 -23.25 -10.86
CA THR A 530 0.13 -22.98 -10.88
C THR A 530 0.95 -24.20 -11.30
N LEU A 531 0.54 -25.39 -10.89
CA LEU A 531 1.25 -26.65 -11.18
C LEU A 531 0.71 -27.38 -12.41
N SER A 532 -0.30 -26.83 -13.09
CA SER A 532 -1.02 -27.45 -14.21
C SER A 532 -1.52 -28.87 -13.88
N ILE A 533 -2.09 -29.01 -12.68
CA ILE A 533 -2.72 -30.26 -12.23
C ILE A 533 -4.13 -30.28 -12.83
N GLN A 534 -4.34 -31.05 -13.90
CA GLN A 534 -5.65 -31.21 -14.51
C GLN A 534 -6.67 -31.74 -13.49
N THR A 535 -7.81 -31.05 -13.38
CA THR A 535 -9.03 -31.58 -12.75
C THR A 535 -9.80 -32.35 -13.80
N GLU A 536 -9.97 -33.66 -13.63
CA GLU A 536 -10.88 -34.44 -14.45
C GLU A 536 -12.32 -33.98 -14.17
N ARG A 537 -12.83 -33.05 -14.99
CA ARG A 537 -14.24 -32.86 -15.36
C ARG A 537 -14.39 -31.75 -16.41
N VAL A 538 -13.93 -32.01 -17.63
CA VAL A 538 -14.46 -31.38 -18.84
C VAL A 538 -14.72 -32.50 -19.85
N PRO A 539 -15.92 -32.66 -20.41
CA PRO A 539 -16.19 -33.68 -21.42
C PRO A 539 -15.32 -33.44 -22.66
N ASP A 540 -14.79 -34.53 -23.22
CA ASP A 540 -14.08 -34.55 -24.52
C ASP A 540 -14.94 -33.91 -25.63
N SER A 541 -14.76 -32.60 -25.85
CA SER A 541 -15.13 -31.92 -27.09
C SER A 541 -14.63 -30.47 -27.10
N VAL A 542 -13.32 -30.30 -27.23
CA VAL A 542 -12.78 -29.17 -27.99
C VAL A 542 -11.82 -29.79 -29.00
N PRO A 543 -12.05 -29.65 -30.32
CA PRO A 543 -11.15 -30.21 -31.30
C PRO A 543 -9.78 -29.57 -31.12
N ALA A 544 -8.74 -30.40 -31.16
CA ALA A 544 -7.37 -29.93 -31.28
C ALA A 544 -7.33 -28.91 -32.43
N ALA A 545 -6.93 -27.68 -32.11
CA ALA A 545 -6.60 -26.70 -33.13
C ALA A 545 -5.35 -27.22 -33.84
N ASP A 546 -5.54 -27.84 -34.99
CA ASP A 546 -4.50 -28.04 -35.98
C ASP A 546 -3.93 -26.67 -36.37
N GLY A 547 -2.61 -26.52 -36.21
CA GLY A 547 -1.82 -25.50 -36.88
C GLY A 547 -1.49 -24.26 -36.04
N ASP A 548 -0.35 -24.29 -35.33
CA ASP A 548 0.87 -23.57 -35.74
C ASP A 548 1.95 -23.90 -34.71
N ASP A 549 2.86 -24.81 -35.05
CA ASP A 549 4.06 -25.10 -34.27
C ASP A 549 5.05 -23.92 -34.43
N ARG A 550 4.67 -22.75 -33.92
CA ARG A 550 5.64 -21.67 -33.67
C ARG A 550 6.35 -22.03 -32.39
N GLY A 551 7.38 -22.85 -32.50
CA GLY A 551 8.37 -23.01 -31.45
C GLY A 551 8.79 -21.63 -30.95
N TYR A 552 8.83 -21.47 -29.63
CA TYR A 552 9.25 -20.20 -29.04
C TYR A 552 10.66 -19.81 -29.51
N PRO A 553 10.93 -18.54 -29.84
CA PRO A 553 12.17 -18.10 -30.50
C PRO A 553 13.44 -18.28 -29.65
N TRP A 554 13.31 -18.66 -28.38
CA TRP A 554 14.41 -18.92 -27.45
C TRP A 554 14.78 -20.40 -27.32
N ALA A 555 14.27 -21.27 -28.20
CA ALA A 555 14.63 -22.69 -28.19
C ALA A 555 16.11 -22.92 -28.59
N ASP A 556 16.69 -22.04 -29.41
CA ASP A 556 18.03 -22.19 -29.99
C ASP A 556 19.08 -21.19 -29.46
N GLY A 557 18.77 -20.40 -28.42
CA GLY A 557 19.72 -19.45 -27.84
C GLY A 557 19.09 -18.34 -26.98
N THR A 558 19.92 -17.37 -26.58
CA THR A 558 19.47 -16.17 -25.86
C THR A 558 18.70 -15.25 -26.81
N ALA A 559 17.43 -15.01 -26.51
CA ALA A 559 16.61 -14.03 -27.21
C ALA A 559 16.70 -12.64 -26.55
N VAL A 560 16.75 -11.59 -27.36
CA VAL A 560 16.69 -10.20 -26.92
C VAL A 560 15.24 -9.73 -26.99
N MET A 561 14.66 -9.43 -25.83
CA MET A 561 13.32 -8.85 -25.73
C MET A 561 13.43 -7.32 -25.70
N GLY A 562 12.80 -6.66 -26.66
CA GLY A 562 12.55 -5.21 -26.62
C GLY A 562 11.27 -4.92 -25.85
N ILE A 563 11.34 -4.04 -24.87
CA ILE A 563 10.17 -3.58 -24.09
C ILE A 563 9.72 -2.24 -24.65
N LEU A 564 8.53 -2.19 -25.23
CA LEU A 564 7.87 -0.99 -25.74
C LEU A 564 6.69 -0.65 -24.82
N ASN A 565 6.88 0.33 -23.95
CA ASN A 565 5.78 0.84 -23.13
C ASN A 565 4.94 1.84 -23.93
N ILE A 566 3.65 1.55 -24.07
CA ILE A 566 2.67 2.41 -24.74
C ILE A 566 1.69 3.06 -23.74
N THR A 567 1.91 2.85 -22.44
CA THR A 567 1.20 3.58 -21.40
C THR A 567 1.63 5.03 -21.33
N PRO A 568 0.73 5.95 -20.95
CA PRO A 568 1.09 7.31 -20.55
C PRO A 568 2.16 7.36 -19.44
N ASP A 569 2.35 6.26 -18.70
CA ASP A 569 3.11 6.15 -17.46
C ASP A 569 4.40 5.32 -17.58
N SER A 570 5.01 5.31 -18.77
CA SER A 570 6.30 4.65 -18.99
C SER A 570 7.41 5.29 -18.15
N PHE A 571 8.02 4.47 -17.29
CA PHE A 571 9.10 4.83 -16.34
C PHE A 571 10.38 5.42 -16.97
N HIS A 572 10.49 5.47 -18.30
CA HIS A 572 11.70 5.91 -18.99
C HIS A 572 11.42 6.94 -20.11
N ASP A 573 10.25 6.93 -20.73
CA ASP A 573 9.95 7.79 -21.89
C ASP A 573 8.76 8.74 -21.67
N GLY A 574 8.17 8.79 -20.48
CA GLY A 574 7.17 9.80 -20.12
C GLY A 574 5.90 9.77 -20.98
N GLY A 575 5.59 8.62 -21.60
CA GLY A 575 4.44 8.45 -22.47
C GLY A 575 4.66 8.90 -23.91
N GLU A 576 5.91 9.05 -24.36
CA GLU A 576 6.30 9.46 -25.73
C GLU A 576 5.64 8.58 -26.83
N TYR A 577 5.37 7.31 -26.52
CA TYR A 577 4.83 6.31 -27.45
C TYR A 577 3.35 5.96 -27.22
N ASN A 578 2.58 6.82 -26.54
CA ASN A 578 1.16 6.57 -26.23
C ASN A 578 0.19 6.68 -27.42
N THR A 579 0.68 7.06 -28.61
CA THR A 579 -0.09 7.04 -29.87
C THR A 579 0.31 5.84 -30.71
N VAL A 580 -0.64 5.30 -31.47
CA VAL A 580 -0.41 4.14 -32.35
C VAL A 580 0.72 4.41 -33.35
N GLU A 581 0.85 5.63 -33.84
CA GLU A 581 1.89 6.02 -34.80
C GLU A 581 3.28 6.02 -34.16
N HIS A 582 3.44 6.65 -32.98
CA HIS A 582 4.73 6.67 -32.27
C HIS A 582 5.15 5.29 -31.75
N ALA A 583 4.20 4.51 -31.23
CA ALA A 583 4.44 3.12 -30.81
C ALA A 583 4.96 2.27 -31.98
N ARG A 584 4.33 2.41 -33.16
CA ARG A 584 4.74 1.68 -34.35
C ARG A 584 6.13 2.08 -34.83
N ASP A 585 6.43 3.37 -34.92
CA ASP A 585 7.76 3.85 -35.34
C ASP A 585 8.86 3.37 -34.38
N ARG A 586 8.57 3.31 -33.07
CA ARG A 586 9.51 2.79 -32.07
C ARG A 586 9.67 1.27 -32.17
N ALA A 587 8.60 0.53 -32.40
CA ALA A 587 8.64 -0.90 -32.67
C ALA A 587 9.50 -1.23 -33.89
N GLU A 588 9.33 -0.50 -35.00
CA GLU A 588 10.14 -0.65 -36.23
C GLU A 588 11.63 -0.42 -35.94
N ARG A 589 11.98 0.62 -35.16
CA ARG A 589 13.39 0.86 -34.74
C ARG A 589 13.96 -0.25 -33.87
N MET A 590 13.16 -0.83 -32.97
CA MET A 590 13.62 -1.94 -32.13
C MET A 590 13.86 -3.20 -32.97
N LEU A 591 12.99 -3.48 -33.95
CA LEU A 591 13.18 -4.58 -34.89
C LEU A 591 14.46 -4.40 -35.71
N ASP A 592 14.73 -3.19 -36.20
CA ASP A 592 16.00 -2.86 -36.91
C ASP A 592 17.24 -3.01 -36.00
N ALA A 593 17.07 -2.83 -34.68
CA ALA A 593 18.11 -3.03 -33.68
C ALA A 593 18.33 -4.52 -33.31
N GLY A 594 17.54 -5.44 -33.87
CA GLY A 594 17.75 -6.88 -33.74
C GLY A 594 17.11 -7.50 -32.51
N ILE A 595 15.97 -6.99 -32.03
CA ILE A 595 15.17 -7.70 -31.02
C ILE A 595 14.54 -8.97 -31.63
N ASP A 596 14.48 -10.04 -30.84
CA ASP A 596 13.85 -11.30 -31.21
C ASP A 596 12.37 -11.34 -30.77
N ILE A 597 12.04 -10.57 -29.74
CA ILE A 597 10.70 -10.47 -29.15
C ILE A 597 10.40 -9.00 -28.87
N LEU A 598 9.20 -8.55 -29.25
CA LEU A 598 8.68 -7.25 -28.84
C LEU A 598 7.59 -7.48 -27.80
N ASP A 599 7.86 -7.05 -26.57
CA ASP A 599 6.87 -6.95 -25.51
C ASP A 599 6.28 -5.53 -25.52
N VAL A 600 4.98 -5.42 -25.76
CA VAL A 600 4.28 -4.13 -25.81
C VAL A 600 3.53 -3.97 -24.50
N GLY A 601 4.15 -3.26 -23.56
CA GLY A 601 3.66 -3.04 -22.20
C GLY A 601 2.70 -1.84 -22.13
N GLY A 602 1.58 -2.04 -21.46
CA GLY A 602 0.59 -1.01 -21.14
C GLY A 602 -0.13 -1.37 -19.88
#